data_AF-A0A1W9WX29-F1
#
_entry.id   AF-A0A1W9WX29-F1
#
_cell.length_a   1.000
_cell.length_b   1.000
_cell.length_c   1.000
_cell.angle_alpha   90.00
_cell.angle_beta   90.00
_cell.angle_gamma   90.00
#
_symmetry.space_group_name_H-M   'P 1'
#
loop_
_entity.id
_entity.type
_entity.pdbx_description
1 polymer ?
#
loop_
_entity_poly.entity_id
_entity_poly.type
_entity_poly.pdbx_seq_one_letter_code
_entity_poly.pdbx_strand_id
1 'polypeptide(L)' 'MREKALKDEASALYAARRKGEEIGRKRTALNLLSMGVLTPEQIARATDLSVAEVECLRSSEQGDD' A
#
# COMPACT_ATOMS: atom_id res chain seq x y z
N MET A 1 -3.81 15.60 -32.02
CA MET A 1 -2.54 15.38 -31.26
C MET A 1 -2.60 15.95 -29.84
N ARG A 2 -2.97 17.23 -29.64
CA ARG A 2 -3.05 17.86 -28.30
C ARG A 2 -4.00 17.17 -27.31
N GLU A 3 -5.19 16.76 -27.77
CA GLU A 3 -6.16 16.07 -26.91
C GLU A 3 -5.67 14.70 -26.43
N LYS A 4 -4.94 13.96 -27.30
CA LYS A 4 -4.37 12.65 -26.95
C LYS A 4 -3.27 12.79 -25.89
N ALA A 5 -2.36 13.75 -26.06
CA ALA A 5 -1.30 14.01 -25.09
C ALA A 5 -1.86 14.37 -23.69
N LEU A 6 -2.93 15.16 -23.64
CA LEU A 6 -3.59 15.51 -22.37
C LEU A 6 -4.23 14.29 -21.69
N LYS A 7 -4.84 13.37 -22.46
CA LYS A 7 -5.41 12.13 -21.91
C LYS A 7 -4.32 11.18 -21.39
N ASP A 8 -3.20 11.09 -22.10
CA ASP A 8 -2.07 10.25 -21.70
C ASP A 8 -1.42 10.79 -20.41
N GLU A 9 -1.23 12.10 -20.30
CA GLU A 9 -0.72 12.76 -19.10
C GLU A 9 -1.65 12.59 -17.90
N ALA A 10 -2.96 12.81 -18.08
CA ALA A 10 -3.94 12.62 -17.01
C ALA A 10 -3.98 11.16 -16.52
N SER A 11 -3.85 10.20 -17.43
CA SER A 11 -3.77 8.78 -17.10
C SER A 11 -2.51 8.44 -16.31
N ALA A 12 -1.36 9.01 -16.69
CA ALA A 12 -0.10 8.84 -15.97
C ALA A 12 -0.16 9.42 -14.54
N LEU A 13 -0.74 10.61 -14.38
CA LEU A 13 -0.93 11.23 -13.06
C LEU A 13 -1.87 10.41 -12.17
N TYR A 14 -2.96 9.88 -12.73
CA TYR A 14 -3.87 9.00 -12.01
C TYR A 14 -3.17 7.73 -11.53
N ALA A 15 -2.41 7.08 -12.41
CA ALA A 15 -1.63 5.89 -12.05
C ALA A 15 -0.59 6.18 -10.96
N ALA A 16 0.13 7.29 -11.07
CA ALA A 16 1.11 7.72 -10.07
C ALA A 16 0.46 7.95 -8.70
N ARG A 17 -0.70 8.62 -8.66
CA ARG A 17 -1.47 8.83 -7.43
C ARG A 17 -1.89 7.50 -6.80
N ARG A 18 -2.49 6.60 -7.59
CA ARG A 18 -2.92 5.27 -7.09
C ARG A 18 -1.75 4.47 -6.53
N LYS A 19 -0.59 4.51 -7.18
CA LYS A 19 0.63 3.87 -6.69
C LYS A 19 1.13 4.50 -5.38
N GLY A 20 1.07 5.83 -5.26
CA GLY A 20 1.40 6.53 -4.01
C GLY A 20 0.48 6.14 -2.85
N GLU A 21 -0.83 6.07 -3.09
CA GLU A 21 -1.82 5.61 -2.11
C GLU A 21 -1.53 4.16 -1.66
N GLU A 22 -1.22 3.26 -2.60
CA GLU A 22 -0.86 1.87 -2.30
C GLU A 22 0.41 1.77 -1.45
N ILE A 23 1.48 2.48 -1.82
CA ILE A 23 2.75 2.51 -1.08
C ILE A 23 2.51 3.07 0.34
N GLY A 24 1.71 4.12 0.48
CA GLY A 24 1.38 4.72 1.76
C GLY A 24 0.65 3.76 2.70
N ARG A 25 -0.35 3.02 2.18
CA ARG A 25 -1.08 1.99 2.94
C ARG A 25 -0.14 0.87 3.41
N LYS A 26 0.72 0.36 2.52
CA LYS A 26 1.71 -0.68 2.85
C LYS A 26 2.72 -0.21 3.91
N ARG A 27 3.30 0.99 3.76
CA ARG A 27 4.24 1.56 4.73
C ARG A 27 3.61 1.77 6.10
N THR A 28 2.35 2.21 6.13
CA THR A 28 1.60 2.35 7.38
C THR A 28 1.40 0.99 8.04
N ALA A 29 1.02 -0.04 7.28
CA ALA A 29 0.87 -1.39 7.81
C ALA A 29 2.17 -1.95 8.39
N LEU A 30 3.31 -1.76 7.71
CA LEU A 30 4.63 -2.16 8.19
C LEU A 30 4.99 -1.49 9.51
N ASN A 31 4.79 -0.18 9.63
CA ASN A 31 5.03 0.54 10.89
C ASN A 31 4.14 0.02 12.03
N LEU A 32 2.88 -0.33 11.75
CA LEU A 32 1.97 -0.89 12.76
C LEU A 32 2.36 -2.31 13.15
N LEU A 33 2.80 -3.14 12.21
CA LEU A 33 3.35 -4.46 12.45
C LEU A 33 4.60 -4.38 13.34
N SER A 34 5.53 -3.46 13.04
CA SER A 34 6.76 -3.29 13.82
C SER A 34 6.50 -2.83 15.25
N MET A 35 5.39 -2.13 15.50
CA MET A 35 4.97 -1.75 16.86
C MET A 35 4.46 -2.94 17.67
N GLY A 36 3.95 -4.01 17.02
CA GLY A 36 3.52 -5.23 17.70
C GLY A 36 2.29 -5.09 18.61
N VAL A 37 1.57 -3.96 18.55
CA VAL A 37 0.44 -3.63 19.44
C VAL A 37 -0.94 -3.87 18.82
N LEU A 38 -1.01 -4.21 17.53
CA LEU A 38 -2.25 -4.45 16.80
C LEU A 38 -2.26 -5.83 16.16
N THR A 39 -3.44 -6.45 16.08
CA THR A 39 -3.63 -7.69 15.32
C THR A 39 -3.65 -7.42 13.82
N PRO A 40 -3.36 -8.43 12.97
CA PRO A 40 -3.46 -8.31 11.51
C PRO A 40 -4.82 -7.78 11.03
N GLU A 41 -5.92 -8.15 11.69
CA GLU A 41 -7.27 -7.68 11.36
C GLU A 41 -7.48 -6.20 11.73
N GLN A 42 -6.88 -5.73 12.82
CA GLN A 42 -6.92 -4.31 13.19
C GLN A 42 -6.10 -3.46 12.21
N ILE A 43 -4.92 -3.94 11.82
CA ILE A 43 -4.06 -3.29 10.83
C ILE A 43 -4.77 -3.21 9.48
N ALA A 44 -5.34 -4.33 9.01
CA ALA A 44 -6.11 -4.40 7.77
C ALA A 44 -7.22 -3.32 7.70
N ARG A 45 -7.99 -3.17 8.79
CA ARG A 45 -9.03 -2.12 8.88
C ARG A 45 -8.46 -0.71 8.88
N ALA A 46 -7.33 -0.47 9.57
CA ALA A 46 -6.73 0.85 9.68
C ALA A 46 -6.06 1.32 8.38
N THR A 47 -5.55 0.38 7.58
CA THR A 47 -4.78 0.68 6.37
C THR A 47 -5.53 0.41 5.09
N ASP A 48 -6.80 -0.02 5.15
CA ASP A 48 -7.58 -0.43 3.98
C ASP A 48 -6.85 -1.47 3.11
N LEU A 49 -6.22 -2.43 3.79
CA LEU A 49 -5.61 -3.62 3.18
C LEU A 49 -6.43 -4.84 3.58
N SER A 50 -6.34 -5.91 2.80
CA SER A 50 -6.84 -7.21 3.25
C SER A 50 -5.95 -7.80 4.34
N VAL A 51 -6.52 -8.67 5.17
CA VAL A 51 -5.75 -9.42 6.18
C VAL A 51 -4.63 -10.23 5.51
N ALA A 52 -4.90 -10.82 4.34
CA ALA A 52 -3.90 -11.55 3.57
C ALA A 52 -2.70 -10.68 3.14
N GLU A 53 -2.94 -9.45 2.71
CA GLU A 53 -1.85 -8.51 2.37
C GLU A 53 -1.01 -8.14 3.60
N VAL A 54 -1.64 -7.91 4.75
CA VAL A 54 -0.93 -7.63 6.01
C VAL A 54 -0.10 -8.83 6.46
N GLU A 55 -0.63 -10.04 6.31
CA GLU A 55 0.08 -11.29 6.63
C GLU A 55 1.28 -11.54 5.71
N CYS A 56 1.15 -11.24 4.42
CA CYS A 56 2.29 -11.27 3.49
C CYS A 56 3.37 -10.26 3.90
N LEU A 57 2.98 -9.03 4.27
CA LEU A 57 3.92 -8.00 4.74
C LEU A 57 4.63 -8.43 6.03
N ARG A 58 3.91 -9.06 6.96
CA ARG A 58 4.49 -9.61 8.19
C ARG A 58 5.52 -10.68 7.90
N SER A 59 5.22 -11.56 6.95
CA SER A 59 6.12 -12.64 6.54
C SER A 59 7.38 -12.12 5.84
N SER A 60 7.27 -11.02 5.07
CA SER A 60 8.43 -10.38 4.43
C SER A 60 9.32 -9.58 5.40
N GLU A 61 8.77 -9.07 6.51
CA GLU A 61 9.59 -8.44 7.57
C GLU A 61 10.29 -9.47 8.46
N GLN A 62 9.76 -10.69 8.54
CA GLN A 62 10.27 -11.75 9.43
C GLN A 62 11.25 -12.72 8.75
N GLY A 63 11.70 -12.44 7.52
CA GLY A 63 12.58 -13.35 6.77
C GLY A 63 13.56 -12.69 5.80
N ASP A 64 14.79 -12.50 6.28
CA ASP A 64 16.08 -12.66 5.56
C ASP A 64 17.17 -12.83 6.65
N ASP A 65 17.10 -13.91 7.42
CA ASP A 65 18.11 -14.38 8.39
C ASP A 65 18.56 -15.80 8.01
#